data_AF-A0A2V2T3N6-F1
#
_entry.id   AF-A0A2V2T3N6-F1
#
_cell.length_a   1.000
_cell.length_b   1.000
_cell.length_c   1.000
_cell.angle_alpha   90.00
_cell.angle_beta   90.00
_cell.angle_gamma   90.00
#
_symmetry.space_group_name_H-M   'P 1'
#
loop_
_entity.id
_entity.type
_entity.pdbx_description
1 polymer ?
#
loop_
_entity_poly.entity_id
_entity_poly.type
_entity_poly.pdbx_seq_one_letter_code
_entity_poly.pdbx_strand_id
1 'polypeptide(L)'
;GVGHGTDRAVIMGLMGEWPDRIDPSQIAPRMAELLGSGELILAGERRIPFDWVRDMRLLEENLPYHPNAMSLVAYENGQELHADTYYSIGGGFVVDAEQAAAGSLDQDSTRLPYDFDSAAELLQLCRRHNLRVSELMLANERMWRSDTDTRDGLLRIWR
;
A
#
# COMPACT_ATOMS: atom_id res chain seq x y z
N GLY A 1 10.10 6.95 7.18
CA GLY A 1 10.52 8.04 8.08
C GLY A 1 10.63 9.37 7.35
N VAL A 2 10.99 10.45 8.06
CA VAL A 2 11.02 11.84 7.55
C VAL A 2 11.87 12.00 6.28
N GLY A 3 13.04 11.37 6.25
CA GLY A 3 13.94 11.43 5.08
C GLY A 3 13.35 10.82 3.80
N HIS A 4 12.30 10.00 3.91
CA HIS A 4 11.58 9.40 2.79
C HIS A 4 10.19 10.05 2.56
N GLY A 5 9.84 11.10 3.30
CA GLY A 5 8.56 11.81 3.15
C GLY A 5 7.34 11.00 3.61
N THR A 6 7.51 10.02 4.51
CA THR A 6 6.39 9.20 5.02
C THR A 6 5.31 10.03 5.68
N ASP A 7 5.69 11.05 6.44
CA ASP A 7 4.78 12.02 7.04
C ASP A 7 3.87 12.67 5.99
N ARG A 8 4.45 13.21 4.91
CA ARG A 8 3.70 13.81 3.81
C ARG A 8 2.82 12.80 3.10
N ALA A 9 3.33 11.59 2.86
CA ALA A 9 2.57 10.53 2.20
C ALA A 9 1.33 10.13 3.01
N VAL A 10 1.45 9.99 4.34
CA VAL A 10 0.33 9.70 5.24
C VAL A 10 -0.71 10.81 5.17
N ILE A 11 -0.28 12.06 5.26
CA ILE A 11 -1.20 13.21 5.23
C ILE A 11 -1.92 13.31 3.89
N MET A 12 -1.22 13.14 2.77
CA MET A 12 -1.87 13.11 1.45
C MET A 12 -2.87 11.96 1.34
N GLY A 13 -2.54 10.77 1.85
CA GLY A 13 -3.45 9.62 1.90
C GLY A 13 -4.70 9.89 2.74
N LEU A 14 -4.55 10.52 3.92
CA LEU A 14 -5.68 10.94 4.75
C LEU A 14 -6.55 11.99 4.04
N MET A 15 -5.95 12.81 3.17
CA MET A 15 -6.68 13.76 2.31
C MET A 15 -7.31 13.10 1.07
N GLY A 16 -7.23 11.77 0.92
CA GLY A 16 -7.86 10.99 -0.15
C GLY A 16 -7.01 10.77 -1.39
N GLU A 17 -5.73 11.17 -1.37
CA GLU A 17 -4.83 10.99 -2.50
C GLU A 17 -4.31 9.55 -2.61
N TRP A 18 -4.12 9.09 -3.84
CA TRP A 18 -3.56 7.77 -4.14
C TRP A 18 -2.13 7.90 -4.68
N PRO A 19 -1.17 7.06 -4.23
CA PRO A 19 0.24 7.18 -4.63
C PRO A 19 0.48 7.12 -6.16
N ASP A 20 -0.36 6.38 -6.89
CA ASP A 20 -0.29 6.23 -8.35
C ASP A 20 -1.04 7.32 -9.12
N ARG A 21 -1.76 8.23 -8.44
CA ARG A 21 -2.62 9.24 -9.06
C ARG A 21 -2.31 10.67 -8.67
N ILE A 22 -1.66 10.88 -7.52
CA ILE A 22 -1.33 12.21 -7.03
C ILE A 22 -0.33 12.90 -7.95
N ASP A 23 -0.58 14.19 -8.25
CA ASP A 23 0.41 15.06 -8.86
C ASP A 23 1.45 15.47 -7.78
N PRO A 24 2.72 15.07 -7.89
CA PRO A 24 3.73 15.38 -6.88
C PRO A 24 3.93 16.89 -6.66
N SER A 25 3.61 17.72 -7.65
CA SER A 25 3.70 19.18 -7.54
C SER A 25 2.69 19.76 -6.54
N GLN A 26 1.59 19.05 -6.28
CA GLN A 26 0.51 19.48 -5.37
C GLN A 26 0.81 19.18 -3.90
N ILE A 27 1.80 18.33 -3.61
CA ILE A 27 2.13 17.93 -2.23
C ILE A 27 2.57 19.15 -1.42
N ALA A 28 3.58 19.90 -1.89
CA ALA A 28 4.12 21.02 -1.11
C ALA A 28 3.11 22.16 -0.86
N PRO A 29 2.30 22.61 -1.85
CA PRO A 29 1.24 23.60 -1.63
C PRO A 29 0.21 23.15 -0.59
N ARG A 30 -0.28 21.90 -0.67
CA ARG A 30 -1.28 21.38 0.26
C ARG A 30 -0.74 21.21 1.67
N MET A 31 0.50 20.80 1.81
CA MET A 31 1.18 20.76 3.11
C MET A 31 1.29 22.16 3.72
N ALA A 32 1.62 23.17 2.92
CA ALA A 32 1.68 24.56 3.39
C ALA A 32 0.29 25.08 3.81
N GLU A 33 -0.76 24.73 3.08
CA GLU A 33 -2.14 25.07 3.46
C GLU A 33 -2.52 24.45 4.80
N LEU A 34 -2.32 23.15 4.99
CA LEU A 34 -2.60 22.45 6.25
C LEU A 34 -1.84 23.06 7.42
N LEU A 35 -0.54 23.33 7.26
CA LEU A 35 0.28 23.91 8.33
C LEU A 35 -0.11 25.36 8.65
N GLY A 36 -0.59 26.10 7.65
CA GLY A 36 -1.03 27.49 7.83
C GLY A 36 -2.43 27.61 8.43
N SER A 37 -3.35 26.70 8.09
CA SER A 37 -4.72 26.70 8.59
C SER A 37 -4.88 25.96 9.92
N GLY A 38 -4.05 24.94 10.18
CA GLY A 38 -4.27 23.98 11.26
C GLY A 38 -5.47 23.08 10.99
N GLU A 39 -5.84 22.89 9.72
CA GLU A 39 -6.97 22.06 9.29
C GLU A 39 -6.54 21.03 8.24
N LEU A 40 -6.95 19.78 8.42
CA LEU A 40 -6.81 18.70 7.44
C LEU A 40 -8.14 18.48 6.72
N ILE A 41 -8.13 18.38 5.39
CA ILE A 41 -9.32 18.04 4.58
C ILE A 41 -9.41 16.52 4.47
N LEU A 42 -10.06 15.87 5.44
CA LEU A 42 -10.16 14.41 5.52
C LEU A 42 -10.96 13.87 4.34
N ALA A 43 -10.39 12.86 3.66
CA ALA A 43 -10.92 12.23 2.46
C ALA A 43 -11.26 13.22 1.33
N GLY A 44 -10.72 14.43 1.35
CA GLY A 44 -11.05 15.49 0.40
C GLY A 44 -12.42 16.16 0.64
N GLU A 45 -13.13 15.80 1.71
CA GLU A 45 -14.52 16.20 1.93
C GLU A 45 -14.72 17.04 3.19
N ARG A 46 -14.08 16.67 4.32
CA ARG A 46 -14.37 17.26 5.63
C ARG A 46 -13.14 17.92 6.24
N ARG A 47 -13.23 19.21 6.54
CA ARG A 47 -12.21 19.91 7.34
C ARG A 47 -12.29 19.49 8.80
N ILE A 48 -11.16 19.05 9.35
CA ILE A 48 -11.00 18.73 10.77
C ILE A 48 -9.80 19.50 11.33
N PRO A 49 -9.83 19.93 12.61
CA PRO A 49 -8.67 20.50 13.27
C PRO A 49 -7.52 19.48 13.27
N PHE A 50 -6.33 19.91 12.87
CA PHE A 50 -5.13 19.09 12.82
C PHE A 50 -3.93 19.89 13.32
N ASP A 51 -3.38 19.47 14.46
CA ASP A 51 -2.17 20.03 15.03
C ASP A 51 -0.99 19.13 14.66
N TRP A 52 -0.05 19.67 13.89
CA TRP A 52 1.08 18.89 13.39
C TRP A 52 1.91 18.21 14.49
N VAL A 53 2.16 18.91 15.59
CA VAL A 53 3.01 18.43 16.68
C VAL A 53 2.29 17.38 17.51
N ARG A 54 0.97 17.56 17.72
CA ARG A 54 0.13 16.65 18.49
C ARG A 54 -0.23 15.39 17.70
N ASP A 55 -0.65 15.55 16.45
CA ASP A 55 -1.37 14.54 15.69
C ASP A 55 -0.43 13.73 14.76
N MET A 56 0.65 14.32 14.24
CA MET A 56 1.64 13.62 13.41
C MET A 56 2.87 13.23 14.25
N ARG A 57 2.75 12.14 15.00
CA ARG A 57 3.82 11.66 15.89
C ARG A 57 4.72 10.64 15.20
N LEU A 58 6.02 10.93 15.20
CA LEU A 58 7.04 9.97 14.78
C LEU A 58 7.67 9.37 16.04
N LEU A 59 7.42 8.08 16.24
CA LEU A 59 7.89 7.35 17.41
C LEU A 59 9.06 6.47 16.98
N GLU A 60 10.11 6.42 17.80
CA GLU A 60 11.27 5.52 17.60
C GLU A 60 11.01 4.11 18.17
N GLU A 61 9.75 3.80 18.45
CA GLU A 61 9.32 2.52 19.00
C GLU A 61 9.15 1.49 17.87
N ASN A 62 9.74 0.31 18.06
CA ASN A 62 9.50 -0.82 17.17
C ASN A 62 8.38 -1.67 17.73
N LEU A 63 7.32 -1.86 16.96
CA LEU A 63 6.29 -2.83 17.31
C LEU A 63 6.79 -4.27 17.04
N PRO A 64 6.28 -5.28 17.79
CA PRO A 64 6.82 -6.64 17.74
C PRO A 64 6.73 -7.34 16.37
N TYR A 65 5.74 -6.99 15.54
CA TYR A 65 5.48 -7.68 14.27
C TYR A 65 6.39 -7.22 13.13
N HIS A 66 6.44 -5.92 12.86
CA HIS A 66 7.24 -5.35 11.79
C HIS A 66 7.72 -3.95 12.16
N PRO A 67 8.98 -3.57 11.87
CA PRO A 67 9.54 -2.27 12.28
C PRO A 67 8.86 -1.07 11.63
N ASN A 68 8.29 -1.25 10.43
CA ASN A 68 7.51 -0.20 9.77
C ASN A 68 6.04 -0.34 10.17
N ALA A 69 5.66 0.34 11.25
CA ALA A 69 4.28 0.38 11.72
C ALA A 69 3.75 1.82 11.78
N MET A 70 2.43 1.94 11.63
CA MET A 70 1.69 3.19 11.79
C MET A 70 0.35 2.90 12.45
N SER A 71 0.03 3.64 13.50
CA SER A 71 -1.32 3.61 14.08
C SER A 71 -2.09 4.86 13.67
N LEU A 72 -3.32 4.67 13.22
CA LEU A 72 -4.28 5.73 12.96
C LEU A 72 -5.33 5.72 14.06
N VAL A 73 -5.56 6.87 14.69
CA VAL A 73 -6.51 7.01 15.79
C VAL A 73 -7.45 8.17 15.51
N ALA A 74 -8.75 7.90 15.54
CA ALA A 74 -9.80 8.89 15.37
C ALA A 74 -10.37 9.29 16.74
N TYR A 75 -10.52 10.59 16.96
CA TYR A 75 -11.06 11.15 18.19
C TYR A 75 -12.28 12.04 17.92
N GLU A 76 -13.21 12.06 18.87
CA GLU A 76 -14.28 13.04 18.95
C GLU A 76 -14.36 13.58 20.38
N ASN A 77 -14.25 14.90 20.54
CA ASN A 77 -14.28 15.58 21.84
C ASN A 77 -13.31 14.99 22.89
N GLY A 78 -12.16 14.49 22.44
CA GLY A 78 -11.14 13.87 23.29
C GLY A 78 -11.37 12.41 23.65
N GLN A 79 -12.48 11.81 23.18
CA GLN A 79 -12.72 10.38 23.30
C GLN A 79 -12.26 9.66 22.02
N GLU A 80 -11.53 8.56 22.18
CA GLU A 80 -11.16 7.68 21.07
C GLU A 80 -12.42 7.01 20.51
N LEU A 81 -12.62 7.17 19.20
CA LEU A 81 -13.69 6.51 18.46
C LEU A 81 -13.21 5.19 17.84
N HIS A 82 -11.97 5.20 17.34
CA HIS A 82 -11.38 4.07 16.64
C HIS A 82 -9.86 4.19 16.62
N ALA A 83 -9.18 3.06 16.71
CA ALA A 83 -7.74 2.95 16.52
C ALA A 83 -7.44 1.67 15.74
N ASP A 84 -6.57 1.79 14.74
CA ASP A 84 -6.06 0.64 14.00
C ASP A 84 -4.58 0.82 13.71
N THR A 85 -3.86 -0.30 13.60
CA THR A 85 -2.41 -0.32 13.37
C THR A 85 -2.08 -1.11 12.12
N TYR A 86 -1.33 -0.46 11.24
CA TYR A 86 -0.92 -0.98 9.94
C TYR A 86 0.58 -1.20 9.89
N TYR A 87 0.99 -2.26 9.21
CA TYR A 87 2.38 -2.63 8.99
C TYR A 87 2.71 -2.63 7.51
N SER A 88 3.73 -1.87 7.11
CA SER A 88 4.23 -1.90 5.74
C SER A 88 5.33 -2.95 5.60
N ILE A 89 4.99 -4.10 5.01
CA ILE A 89 5.83 -5.31 4.97
C ILE A 89 6.74 -5.40 3.73
N GLY A 90 6.80 -4.33 2.93
CA GLY A 90 7.66 -4.24 1.74
C GLY A 90 6.90 -4.37 0.42
N GLY A 91 7.50 -3.90 -0.69
CA GLY A 91 6.89 -3.95 -2.02
C GLY A 91 5.63 -3.08 -2.23
N GLY A 92 5.27 -2.25 -1.25
CA GLY A 92 4.02 -1.48 -1.25
C GLY A 92 2.84 -2.20 -0.57
N PHE A 93 3.06 -3.40 -0.03
CA PHE A 93 2.03 -4.14 0.70
C PHE A 93 1.90 -3.65 2.14
N VAL A 94 0.65 -3.65 2.63
CA VAL A 94 0.27 -3.25 3.98
C VAL A 94 -0.67 -4.31 4.56
N VAL A 95 -0.46 -4.66 5.82
CA VAL A 95 -1.36 -5.53 6.60
C VAL A 95 -1.77 -4.83 7.89
N ASP A 96 -3.00 -5.05 8.34
CA ASP A 96 -3.46 -4.55 9.63
C ASP A 96 -3.02 -5.46 10.79
N ALA A 97 -3.24 -5.01 12.02
CA ALA A 97 -2.83 -5.75 13.22
C ALA A 97 -3.61 -7.06 13.43
N GLU A 98 -4.84 -7.14 12.95
CA GLU A 98 -5.65 -8.36 13.02
C GLU A 98 -5.09 -9.43 12.06
N GLN A 99 -4.78 -9.05 10.83
CA GLN A 99 -4.12 -9.90 9.82
C GLN A 99 -2.74 -10.35 10.27
N ALA A 100 -1.95 -9.45 10.87
CA ALA A 100 -0.65 -9.75 11.45
C ALA A 100 -0.76 -10.78 12.58
N ALA A 101 -1.74 -10.63 13.47
CA ALA A 101 -1.99 -11.56 14.58
C ALA A 101 -2.49 -12.93 14.08
N ALA A 102 -3.27 -12.96 13.00
CA ALA A 102 -3.74 -14.18 12.37
C ALA A 102 -2.67 -14.91 11.54
N GLY A 103 -1.54 -14.26 11.25
CA GLY A 103 -0.49 -14.80 10.36
C GLY A 103 -0.95 -14.95 8.90
N SER A 104 -2.00 -14.23 8.51
CA SER A 104 -2.64 -14.36 7.21
C SER A 104 -2.11 -13.30 6.24
N LEU A 105 -0.94 -13.55 5.66
CA LEU A 105 -0.37 -12.68 4.63
C LEU A 105 -0.98 -12.90 3.23
N ASP A 106 -1.38 -14.14 2.93
CA ASP A 106 -1.93 -14.51 1.63
C ASP A 106 -3.43 -14.83 1.75
N GLN A 107 -4.26 -13.94 1.24
CA GLN A 107 -5.68 -14.23 1.01
C GLN A 107 -5.93 -14.79 -0.40
N ASP A 108 -4.92 -14.81 -1.28
CA ASP A 108 -5.09 -15.28 -2.64
C ASP A 108 -4.91 -16.80 -2.75
N SER A 109 -6.02 -17.52 -2.65
CA SER A 109 -6.09 -18.98 -2.82
C SER A 109 -6.21 -19.41 -4.30
N THR A 110 -5.96 -18.50 -5.25
CA THR A 110 -6.08 -18.77 -6.68
C THR A 110 -5.14 -19.88 -7.10
N ARG A 111 -5.71 -21.00 -7.56
CA ARG A 111 -4.93 -22.13 -8.07
C ARG A 111 -4.37 -21.79 -9.44
N LEU A 112 -3.05 -21.71 -9.54
CA LEU A 112 -2.36 -21.44 -10.80
C LEU A 112 -2.28 -22.70 -11.68
N PRO A 113 -2.41 -22.56 -13.01
CA PRO A 113 -2.24 -23.67 -13.93
C PRO A 113 -0.81 -24.20 -13.94
N TYR A 114 0.18 -23.32 -13.71
CA TYR A 114 1.60 -23.66 -13.64
C TYR A 114 2.24 -23.06 -12.39
N ASP A 115 1.98 -23.66 -11.25
CA ASP A 115 2.50 -23.23 -9.95
C ASP A 115 3.97 -23.66 -9.74
N PHE A 116 4.82 -22.79 -9.19
CA PHE A 116 6.25 -23.06 -8.95
C PHE A 116 6.83 -22.19 -7.84
N ASP A 117 7.73 -22.77 -7.03
CA ASP A 117 8.41 -22.08 -5.93
C ASP A 117 9.93 -21.94 -6.16
N SER A 118 10.43 -22.44 -7.29
CA SER A 118 11.85 -22.33 -7.64
C SER A 118 12.09 -22.13 -9.13
N ALA A 119 13.25 -21.54 -9.45
CA ALA A 119 13.71 -21.41 -10.84
C ALA A 119 13.86 -22.79 -11.53
N ALA A 120 14.21 -23.84 -10.78
CA ALA A 120 14.32 -25.19 -11.31
C ALA A 120 12.96 -25.76 -11.74
N GLU A 121 11.93 -25.58 -10.91
CA GLU A 121 10.56 -25.98 -11.20
C GLU A 121 9.98 -25.20 -12.38
N LEU A 122 10.18 -23.87 -12.42
CA LEU A 122 9.77 -23.03 -13.54
C LEU A 122 10.33 -23.56 -14.87
N LEU A 123 11.64 -23.84 -14.91
CA LEU A 123 12.29 -24.38 -16.11
C LEU A 123 11.79 -25.79 -16.46
N GLN A 124 11.49 -26.62 -15.46
CA GLN A 124 10.91 -27.94 -15.68
C GLN A 124 9.51 -27.85 -16.30
N LEU A 125 8.66 -26.96 -15.80
CA LEU A 125 7.32 -26.71 -16.35
C LEU A 125 7.40 -26.17 -17.78
N CYS A 126 8.27 -25.20 -18.04
CA CYS A 126 8.51 -24.68 -19.39
C CYS A 126 8.87 -25.80 -20.37
N ARG A 127 9.81 -26.68 -19.99
CA ARG A 127 10.21 -27.84 -20.83
C ARG A 127 9.08 -28.85 -20.99
N ARG A 128 8.35 -29.18 -19.92
CA ARG A 128 7.26 -30.16 -19.93
C ARG A 128 6.11 -29.72 -20.85
N HIS A 129 5.77 -28.43 -20.82
CA HIS A 129 4.64 -27.87 -21.56
C HIS A 129 5.04 -27.23 -22.90
N ASN A 130 6.34 -27.27 -23.24
CA ASN A 130 6.90 -26.63 -24.43
C ASN A 130 6.53 -25.13 -24.53
N LEU A 131 6.64 -24.42 -23.41
CA LEU A 131 6.33 -23.00 -23.27
C LEU A 131 7.61 -22.21 -22.98
N ARG A 132 7.66 -20.97 -23.46
CA ARG A 132 8.60 -19.95 -22.96
C ARG A 132 8.13 -19.46 -21.59
N VAL A 133 9.06 -18.92 -20.80
CA VAL A 133 8.74 -18.34 -19.48
C VAL A 133 7.63 -17.29 -19.58
N SER A 134 7.65 -16.43 -20.60
CA SER A 134 6.61 -15.41 -20.81
C SER A 134 5.24 -16.00 -21.12
N GLU A 135 5.18 -17.15 -21.81
CA GLU A 135 3.92 -17.82 -22.16
C GLU A 135 3.34 -18.56 -20.96
N LEU A 136 4.21 -19.17 -20.15
CA LEU A 136 3.83 -19.77 -18.87
C LEU A 136 3.30 -18.71 -17.90
N MET A 137 4.02 -17.59 -17.75
CA MET A 137 3.57 -16.49 -16.90
C MET A 137 2.26 -15.87 -17.39
N LEU A 138 2.09 -15.65 -18.70
CA LEU A 138 0.83 -15.17 -19.26
C LEU A 138 -0.32 -16.15 -18.97
N ALA A 139 -0.06 -17.46 -19.05
CA ALA A 139 -1.06 -18.47 -18.72
C ALA A 139 -1.46 -18.46 -17.23
N ASN A 140 -0.52 -18.19 -16.31
CA ASN A 140 -0.85 -17.98 -14.90
C ASN A 140 -1.65 -16.69 -14.69
N GLU A 141 -1.25 -15.59 -15.35
CA GLU A 141 -1.91 -14.28 -15.21
C GLU A 141 -3.38 -14.27 -15.68
N ARG A 142 -3.73 -15.18 -16.60
CA ARG A 142 -5.11 -15.42 -17.05
C ARG A 142 -6.07 -15.82 -15.94
N MET A 143 -5.56 -16.28 -14.79
CA MET A 143 -6.40 -16.62 -13.64
C MET A 143 -7.03 -15.38 -13.01
N TRP A 144 -6.39 -14.21 -13.14
CA TRP A 144 -6.90 -12.97 -12.56
C TRP A 144 -7.46 -12.00 -13.59
N ARG A 145 -6.90 -11.96 -14.81
CA ARG A 145 -7.23 -10.94 -15.80
C ARG A 145 -7.04 -11.44 -17.23
N SER A 146 -7.65 -10.78 -18.22
CA SER A 146 -7.51 -11.20 -19.62
C SER A 146 -6.11 -10.90 -20.19
N ASP A 147 -5.78 -11.51 -21.33
CA ASP A 147 -4.54 -11.20 -22.07
C ASP A 147 -4.45 -9.71 -22.44
N THR A 148 -5.58 -9.12 -22.83
CA THR A 148 -5.68 -7.70 -23.18
C THR A 148 -5.39 -6.84 -21.96
N ASP A 149 -6.03 -7.12 -20.82
CA ASP A 149 -5.81 -6.36 -19.58
C ASP A 149 -4.37 -6.49 -19.08
N THR A 150 -3.79 -7.69 -19.17
CA THR A 150 -2.39 -7.93 -18.84
C THR A 150 -1.47 -7.08 -19.72
N ARG A 151 -1.68 -7.11 -21.03
CA ARG A 151 -0.87 -6.35 -21.98
C ARG A 151 -1.00 -4.85 -21.77
N ASP A 152 -2.22 -4.36 -21.57
CA ASP A 152 -2.49 -2.94 -21.35
C ASP A 152 -1.89 -2.45 -20.02
N GLY A 153 -1.92 -3.29 -18.98
CA GLY A 153 -1.24 -3.04 -17.71
C GLY A 153 0.28 -2.92 -17.88
N LEU A 154 0.90 -3.88 -18.56
CA LEU A 154 2.35 -3.86 -18.84
C LEU A 154 2.77 -2.62 -19.65
N LEU A 155 1.98 -2.25 -20.67
CA LEU A 155 2.25 -1.05 -21.47
C LEU A 155 2.09 0.25 -20.68
N ARG A 156 1.22 0.27 -19.66
CA ARG A 156 1.06 1.42 -18.77
C ARG A 156 2.27 1.61 -17.87
N ILE A 157 2.83 0.52 -17.34
CA ILE A 157 4.03 0.54 -16.50
C ILE A 157 5.28 0.96 -17.31
N TRP A 158 5.35 0.57 -18.57
CA TRP A 158 6.50 0.88 -19.45
C TRP A 158 6.61 2.37 -19.83
N ARG A 159 5.51 3.13 -19.78
CA ARG A 159 5.47 4.54 -20.18
C ARG A 159 6.00 5.45 -19.09
#